data_AF-A0A8S9EK54-F1
#
_entry.id   AF-A0A8S9EK54-F1
#
_cell.length_a   1.000
_cell.length_b   1.000
_cell.length_c   1.000
_cell.angle_alpha   90.00
_cell.angle_beta   90.00
_cell.angle_gamma   90.00
#
_symmetry.space_group_name_H-M   'P 1'
#
loop_
_entity.id
_entity.type
_entity.pdbx_description
1 polymer ?
#
loop_
_entity_poly.entity_id
_entity_poly.type
_entity_poly.pdbx_seq_one_letter_code
_entity_poly.pdbx_strand_id
1 'polypeptide(L)'
;TQGSQIIGGKVVAPHSRPFIASIQMDGQHVCGGFLVWPKWVMTAAHCLIPRRNPSVRVVLGAHRLEEPEESQQVFSITESIAHPHYNPRSVDNDIRLLR
;
A
#
# COMPACT_ATOMS: atom_id res chain seq x y z
N THR A 1 -9.62 9.49 -14.32
CA THR A 1 -8.55 10.13 -15.13
C THR A 1 -7.62 9.04 -15.63
N GLN A 2 -7.09 9.15 -16.86
CA GLN A 2 -6.34 8.10 -17.60
C GLN A 2 -4.94 7.73 -17.02
N GLY A 3 -4.74 7.80 -15.70
CA GLY A 3 -3.43 7.60 -15.05
C GLY A 3 -3.39 6.61 -13.87
N SER A 4 -4.50 5.93 -13.55
CA SER A 4 -4.58 4.99 -12.40
C SER A 4 -4.36 3.52 -12.79
N GLN A 5 -3.80 3.25 -13.98
CA GLN A 5 -3.67 1.91 -14.53
C GLN A 5 -2.20 1.53 -14.75
N ILE A 6 -1.91 0.24 -14.61
CA ILE A 6 -0.61 -0.33 -14.97
C ILE A 6 -0.48 -0.31 -16.50
N ILE A 7 0.52 0.43 -17.01
CA ILE A 7 0.75 0.61 -18.45
C ILE A 7 1.09 -0.73 -19.10
N GLY A 8 0.37 -1.09 -20.17
CA GLY A 8 0.54 -2.37 -20.86
C GLY A 8 0.02 -3.59 -20.07
N GLY A 9 -0.63 -3.38 -18.93
CA GLY A 9 -1.19 -4.43 -18.09
C GLY A 9 -2.57 -4.93 -18.55
N LYS A 10 -3.07 -5.92 -17.83
CA LYS A 10 -4.45 -6.39 -17.90
C LYS A 10 -5.00 -6.52 -16.48
N VAL A 11 -6.30 -6.31 -16.33
CA VAL A 11 -6.99 -6.56 -15.06
C VAL A 11 -6.83 -8.03 -14.70
N VAL A 12 -6.41 -8.31 -13.47
CA VAL A 12 -6.26 -9.68 -12.95
C VAL A 12 -7.62 -10.25 -12.57
N ALA A 13 -7.74 -11.58 -12.46
CA ALA A 13 -8.92 -12.18 -11.85
C ALA A 13 -9.09 -11.66 -10.41
N PRO A 14 -10.32 -11.33 -9.97
CA PRO A 14 -10.56 -10.82 -8.61
C PRO A 14 -9.88 -11.67 -7.54
N HIS A 15 -9.19 -11.00 -6.61
CA HIS A 15 -8.50 -11.60 -5.46
C HIS A 15 -7.42 -12.65 -5.78
N SER A 16 -7.03 -12.83 -7.05
CA SER A 16 -5.96 -13.78 -7.46
C SER A 16 -4.54 -13.36 -7.05
N ARG A 17 -4.39 -12.19 -6.41
CA ARG A 17 -3.14 -11.66 -5.85
C ARG A 17 -3.39 -11.23 -4.39
N PRO A 18 -3.63 -12.17 -3.47
CA PRO A 18 -4.16 -11.87 -2.14
C PRO A 18 -3.17 -11.09 -1.25
N PHE A 19 -1.90 -11.08 -1.61
CA PHE A 19 -0.87 -10.33 -0.90
C PHE A 19 -0.86 -8.83 -1.24
N ILE A 20 -1.54 -8.38 -2.29
CA ILE A 20 -1.51 -6.97 -2.70
C ILE A 20 -2.21 -6.09 -1.66
N ALA A 21 -1.56 -4.98 -1.33
CA ALA A 21 -2.07 -3.96 -0.44
C ALA A 21 -2.24 -2.62 -1.19
N SER A 22 -3.34 -1.94 -0.92
CA SER A 22 -3.53 -0.54 -1.27
C SER A 22 -3.28 0.33 -0.03
N ILE A 23 -2.29 1.21 -0.09
CA ILE A 23 -2.07 2.21 0.94
C ILE A 23 -2.84 3.46 0.54
N GLN A 24 -3.69 3.94 1.43
CA GLN A 24 -4.59 5.05 1.18
C GLN A 24 -4.35 6.19 2.18
N MET A 25 -4.43 7.43 1.69
CA MET A 25 -4.39 8.66 2.47
C MET A 25 -5.64 9.47 2.15
N ASP A 26 -6.37 9.91 3.17
CA ASP A 26 -7.64 10.65 3.02
C ASP A 26 -8.64 9.96 2.08
N GLY A 27 -8.68 8.62 2.16
CA GLY A 27 -9.56 7.77 1.36
C GLY A 27 -9.10 7.52 -0.09
N GLN A 28 -7.99 8.12 -0.53
CA GLN A 28 -7.45 7.94 -1.88
C GLN A 28 -6.24 7.01 -1.89
N HIS A 29 -6.12 6.18 -2.93
CA HIS A 29 -4.93 5.36 -3.17
C HIS A 29 -3.71 6.23 -3.45
N VAL A 30 -2.62 6.00 -2.72
CA VAL A 30 -1.36 6.74 -2.88
C VAL A 30 -0.18 5.84 -3.25
N CYS A 31 -0.14 4.61 -2.74
CA CYS A 31 0.93 3.66 -3.03
C CYS A 31 0.43 2.22 -2.97
N GLY A 32 1.12 1.34 -3.71
CA GLY A 32 1.01 -0.10 -3.54
C GLY A 32 1.86 -0.62 -2.38
N GLY A 33 1.57 -1.84 -1.96
CA GLY A 33 2.41 -2.62 -1.06
C GLY A 33 2.07 -4.10 -1.17
N PHE A 34 2.73 -4.92 -0.37
CA PHE A 34 2.39 -6.32 -0.26
C PHE A 34 2.57 -6.87 1.16
N LEU A 35 1.67 -7.78 1.55
CA LEU A 35 1.71 -8.47 2.83
C LEU A 35 2.86 -9.47 2.85
N VAL A 36 3.82 -9.27 3.76
CA VAL A 36 5.01 -10.12 3.89
C VAL A 36 4.99 -11.02 5.12
N TRP A 37 4.19 -10.64 6.12
CA TRP A 37 3.97 -11.40 7.34
C TRP A 37 2.61 -10.98 7.93
N PRO A 38 1.96 -11.78 8.79
CA PRO A 38 0.82 -11.31 9.57
C PRO A 38 1.11 -9.95 10.22
N LYS A 39 0.26 -8.96 9.92
CA LYS A 39 0.37 -7.57 10.38
C LYS A 39 1.58 -6.79 9.83
N TRP A 40 2.24 -7.24 8.77
CA TRP A 40 3.33 -6.48 8.15
C TRP A 40 3.16 -6.35 6.64
N VAL A 41 3.08 -5.10 6.18
CA VAL A 41 3.09 -4.75 4.76
C VAL A 41 4.40 -4.07 4.41
N MET A 42 4.99 -4.50 3.29
CA MET A 42 6.15 -3.85 2.70
C MET A 42 5.70 -2.90 1.58
N THR A 43 6.33 -1.74 1.52
CA THR A 43 6.09 -0.69 0.51
C THR A 43 7.37 0.11 0.27
N ALA A 44 7.31 1.17 -0.53
CA ALA A 44 8.42 2.08 -0.78
C ALA A 44 8.58 3.11 0.35
N ALA A 45 9.82 3.52 0.62
CA ALA A 45 10.12 4.55 1.62
C ALA A 45 9.63 5.94 1.17
N HIS A 46 9.70 6.23 -0.13
CA HIS A 46 9.27 7.49 -0.74
C HIS A 46 7.76 7.73 -0.68
N CYS A 47 6.94 6.73 -0.33
CA CYS A 47 5.51 6.91 -0.12
C CYS A 47 5.17 7.81 1.09
N LEU A 48 6.18 8.21 1.88
CA LEU A 48 6.08 9.18 3.00
C LEU A 48 4.92 8.90 3.97
N ILE A 49 4.76 7.63 4.35
CA ILE A 49 3.64 7.18 5.18
C ILE A 49 3.86 7.54 6.66
N PRO A 50 3.09 8.48 7.26
CA PRO A 50 3.22 8.81 8.67
C PRO A 50 2.74 7.68 9.59
N ARG A 51 3.39 7.51 10.74
CA ARG A 51 2.97 6.59 11.80
C ARG A 51 1.75 7.14 12.54
N ARG A 52 0.80 6.29 12.91
CA ARG A 52 -0.37 6.63 13.76
C ARG A 52 -1.20 7.81 13.24
N ASN A 53 -1.21 8.03 11.92
CA ASN A 53 -2.08 9.02 11.31
C ASN A 53 -3.43 8.39 10.95
N PRO A 54 -4.57 8.86 11.50
CA PRO A 54 -5.89 8.30 11.22
C PRO A 54 -6.33 8.48 9.77
N SER A 55 -5.76 9.44 9.03
CA SER A 55 -6.00 9.61 7.59
C SER A 55 -5.37 8.51 6.74
N VAL A 56 -4.47 7.69 7.29
CA VAL A 56 -3.74 6.67 6.53
C VAL A 56 -4.18 5.26 6.92
N ARG A 57 -4.50 4.46 5.91
CA ARG A 57 -4.96 3.08 6.08
C ARG A 57 -4.35 2.15 5.04
N VAL A 58 -4.25 0.88 5.40
CA VAL A 58 -3.88 -0.22 4.50
C VAL A 58 -5.14 -1.03 4.20
N VAL A 59 -5.43 -1.24 2.91
CA VAL A 59 -6.54 -2.06 2.45
C VAL A 59 -5.97 -3.32 1.80
N LEU A 60 -6.31 -4.49 2.35
CA LEU A 60 -5.98 -5.81 1.82
C LEU A 60 -7.23 -6.47 1.24
N GLY A 61 -7.05 -7.47 0.38
CA GLY A 61 -8.16 -8.26 -0.16
C GLY A 61 -9.05 -7.53 -1.16
N ALA A 62 -8.67 -6.32 -1.58
CA ALA A 62 -9.40 -5.53 -2.56
C ALA A 62 -9.11 -5.97 -4.01
N HIS A 63 -10.11 -5.91 -4.87
CA HIS A 63 -9.97 -5.91 -6.32
C HIS A 63 -10.37 -4.55 -6.92
N ARG A 64 -11.48 -3.97 -6.47
CA ARG A 64 -11.94 -2.62 -6.83
C ARG A 64 -11.92 -1.73 -5.59
N LEU A 65 -11.24 -0.59 -5.64
CA LEU A 65 -11.02 0.26 -4.47
C LEU A 65 -12.23 1.14 -4.13
N GLU A 66 -13.07 1.42 -5.12
CA GLU A 66 -14.25 2.27 -5.00
C GLU A 66 -15.50 1.49 -4.56
N GLU A 67 -15.45 0.16 -4.61
CA GLU A 67 -16.58 -0.72 -4.27
C GLU A 67 -16.30 -1.48 -2.98
N PRO A 68 -17.27 -1.57 -2.06
CA PRO A 68 -17.14 -2.43 -0.90
C PRO A 68 -17.16 -3.89 -1.34
N GLU A 69 -16.18 -4.67 -0.90
CA GLU A 69 -16.10 -6.11 -1.15
C GLU A 69 -15.96 -6.84 0.20
N GLU A 70 -16.61 -7.98 0.38
CA GLU A 70 -16.55 -8.73 1.65
C GLU A 70 -15.14 -9.19 2.03
N SER A 71 -14.26 -9.35 1.03
CA SER A 71 -12.85 -9.72 1.22
C SER A 71 -11.97 -8.56 1.69
N GLN A 72 -12.45 -7.31 1.61
CA GLN A 72 -11.66 -6.14 1.99
C GLN A 72 -11.46 -6.07 3.50
N GLN A 73 -10.21 -5.88 3.88
CA GLN A 73 -9.84 -5.66 5.27
C GLN A 73 -9.05 -4.35 5.36
N VAL A 74 -9.50 -3.47 6.26
CA VAL A 74 -8.94 -2.13 6.45
C VAL A 74 -8.20 -2.08 7.77
N PHE A 75 -6.93 -1.70 7.73
CA PHE A 75 -6.05 -1.65 8.90
C PHE A 75 -5.47 -0.24 9.09
N SER A 76 -5.36 0.18 10.35
CA SER A 76 -4.57 1.35 10.74
C SER A 76 -3.09 1.00 10.86
N ILE A 77 -2.23 2.02 10.80
CA ILE A 77 -0.77 1.85 10.86
C ILE A 77 -0.25 2.23 12.26
N THR A 78 0.25 1.23 12.98
CA THR A 78 0.85 1.38 14.32
C THR A 78 2.32 1.76 14.26
N GLU A 79 3.06 1.25 13.26
CA GLU A 79 4.47 1.54 12.99
C GLU A 79 4.71 1.79 11.51
N SER A 80 5.63 2.69 11.19
CA SER A 80 6.03 3.02 9.82
C SER A 80 7.54 3.21 9.78
N ILE A 81 8.25 2.21 9.26
CA ILE A 81 9.70 2.04 9.42
C ILE A 81 10.33 2.06 8.03
N ALA A 82 10.87 3.21 7.63
CA ALA A 82 11.69 3.29 6.41
C ALA A 82 13.06 2.66 6.66
N HIS A 83 13.69 2.17 5.60
CA HIS A 83 15.08 1.71 5.68
C HIS A 83 15.97 2.83 6.26
N PRO A 84 16.86 2.53 7.23
CA PRO A 84 17.67 3.54 7.91
C PRO A 84 18.60 4.31 6.97
N HIS A 85 18.93 3.74 5.81
CA HIS A 85 19.77 4.36 4.77
C HIS A 85 18.97 4.80 3.54
N TYR A 86 17.65 4.98 3.64
CA TYR A 86 16.88 5.54 2.52
C TYR A 86 17.38 6.94 2.17
N ASN A 87 17.73 7.16 0.90
CA ASN A 87 18.19 8.45 0.40
C ASN A 87 17.18 9.01 -0.61
N PRO A 88 16.43 10.09 -0.30
CA PRO A 88 15.43 10.63 -1.21
C PRO A 88 16.00 11.32 -2.45
N ARG A 89 17.31 11.61 -2.49
CA ARG A 89 17.96 12.22 -3.67
C ARG A 89 18.37 11.17 -4.70
N SER A 90 18.92 10.03 -4.25
CA SER A 90 19.34 8.93 -5.13
C SER A 90 18.30 7.83 -5.27
N VAL A 91 17.29 7.79 -4.38
CA VAL A 91 16.28 6.73 -4.25
C VAL A 91 16.89 5.39 -3.82
N ASP A 92 18.09 5.40 -3.24
CA ASP A 92 18.71 4.21 -2.68
C ASP A 92 17.94 3.73 -1.44
N ASN A 93 17.83 2.41 -1.31
CA ASN A 93 17.16 1.73 -0.19
C ASN A 93 15.70 2.17 0.02
N ASP A 94 14.97 2.35 -1.08
CA ASP A 94 13.57 2.78 -1.09
C ASP A 94 12.59 1.68 -0.67
N ILE A 95 12.67 1.29 0.59
CA ILE A 95 11.86 0.23 1.21
C ILE A 95 11.39 0.65 2.61
N ARG A 96 10.15 0.32 2.94
CA ARG A 96 9.49 0.60 4.22
C ARG A 96 8.63 -0.57 4.67
N LEU A 97 8.61 -0.82 5.97
CA LEU A 97 7.68 -1.73 6.63
C LEU A 97 6.60 -0.95 7.38
N LEU A 98 5.36 -1.41 7.24
CA LEU A 98 4.17 -0.93 7.94
C LEU A 98 3.66 -2.04 8.85
N ARG A 99 3.37 -1.71 10.11
CA ARG A 99 2.74 -2.63 11.06
C ARG A 99 1.39 -2.15 11.53
#